data_AF-A0A2V6H894-F1
#
_entry.id   AF-A0A2V6H894-F1
#
_cell.length_a   1.000
_cell.length_b   1.000
_cell.length_c   1.000
_cell.angle_alpha   90.00
_cell.angle_beta   90.00
_cell.angle_gamma   90.00
#
_symmetry.space_group_name_H-M   'P 1'
#
loop_
_entity.id
_entity.type
_entity.pdbx_description
1 polymer ?
#
loop_
_entity_poly.entity_id
_entity_poly.type
_entity_poly.pdbx_seq_one_letter_code
_entity_poly.pdbx_strand_id
1 'polypeptide(L)'
;MTGGILFQPGFFNEVVIREFAARFAETVHRPQPLYFYLPHVLHKFAPWSVLMIVLAIADLRSRKCPAGAGSVFREMSPATFWLLCWSLGGLVAMSLIPSKRVDRIFPVVPPLCLLLAAQISGRDAALRRPVGAARRPYLWVVIALLVSILFTSGYTISKVFAGYRDHRDALAVFGRDVRHQAEMHHWRYEVVSAKDEALLLYLRKTYFIERDQAVAEWNGGNLDALVASRAKASALMRELRDAALSQLKSNQRREEQGRAYVLITR
;
A
#
# COMPACT_ATOMS: atom_id res chain seq x y z
N MET A 1 15.65 23.92 6.80
CA MET A 1 14.56 23.52 7.72
C MET A 1 14.94 23.71 9.20
N THR A 2 15.84 24.63 9.55
CA THR A 2 16.26 24.88 10.94
C THR A 2 15.56 26.10 11.57
N GLY A 3 15.01 27.02 10.77
CA GLY A 3 14.41 28.27 11.27
C GLY A 3 13.03 28.14 11.93
N GLY A 4 12.22 27.13 11.56
CA GLY A 4 10.85 26.99 12.08
C GLY A 4 10.73 26.39 13.48
N ILE A 5 11.76 25.66 13.95
CA ILE A 5 11.73 24.97 15.25
C ILE A 5 11.93 25.94 16.42
N LEU A 6 12.61 27.08 16.19
CA LEU A 6 12.93 28.05 17.22
C LEU A 6 11.91 29.19 17.36
N PHE A 7 11.14 29.49 16.31
CA PHE A 7 10.37 30.75 16.23
C PHE A 7 8.89 30.63 16.61
N GLN A 8 8.34 29.43 16.82
CA GLN A 8 6.91 29.26 17.11
C GLN A 8 6.70 28.48 18.42
N PRO A 9 6.30 29.14 19.53
CA PRO A 9 6.26 28.53 20.86
C PRO A 9 5.22 27.40 21.08
N GLY A 10 4.49 26.98 20.04
CA GLY A 10 3.60 25.79 20.06
C GLY A 10 4.09 24.61 19.20
N PHE A 11 4.99 24.84 18.24
CA PHE A 11 5.36 23.84 17.23
C PHE A 11 6.12 22.65 17.81
N PHE A 12 7.02 22.89 18.77
CA PHE A 12 7.74 21.81 19.45
C PHE A 12 6.80 20.89 20.24
N ASN A 13 5.82 21.47 20.93
CA ASN A 13 4.89 20.71 21.75
C ASN A 13 3.91 19.90 20.89
N GLU A 14 3.41 20.48 19.81
CA GLU A 14 2.50 19.77 18.89
C GLU A 14 3.21 18.72 18.04
N VAL A 15 4.39 19.02 17.50
CA VAL A 15 5.07 18.10 16.58
C VAL A 15 5.95 17.10 17.32
N VAL A 16 6.80 17.57 18.24
CA VAL A 16 7.78 16.67 18.89
C VAL A 16 7.13 15.91 20.04
N ILE A 17 6.40 16.59 20.93
CA ILE A 17 5.79 15.92 22.08
C ILE A 17 4.52 15.17 21.66
N ARG A 18 3.58 15.84 20.99
CA ARG A 18 2.29 15.24 20.67
C ARG A 18 2.33 14.32 19.45
N GLU A 19 3.06 14.64 18.37
CA GLU A 19 3.12 13.76 17.19
C GLU A 19 4.25 12.71 17.25
N PHE A 20 5.44 13.03 17.75
CA PHE A 20 6.50 12.03 17.90
C PHE A 20 6.39 11.27 19.22
N ALA A 21 6.50 11.93 20.37
CA ALA A 21 6.56 11.24 21.66
C ALA A 21 5.25 10.52 22.00
N ALA A 22 4.08 11.08 21.72
CA ALA A 22 2.82 10.37 21.94
C ALA A 22 2.71 9.11 21.05
N ARG A 23 3.23 9.10 19.81
CA ARG A 23 3.27 7.89 18.97
C ARG A 23 4.24 6.82 19.47
N PHE A 24 5.20 7.18 20.32
CA PHE A 24 6.07 6.23 21.03
C PHE A 24 5.47 5.79 22.38
N ALA A 25 4.66 6.63 23.03
CA ALA A 25 4.09 6.36 24.35
C ALA A 25 2.72 5.69 24.32
N GLU A 26 1.89 5.96 23.29
CA GLU A 26 0.56 5.36 23.17
C GLU A 26 0.66 3.90 22.71
N THR A 27 0.57 3.02 23.70
CA THR A 27 0.42 1.55 23.63
C THR A 27 -0.93 1.09 23.03
N VAL A 28 -1.56 1.91 22.17
CA VAL A 28 -2.95 1.73 21.71
C VAL A 28 -3.07 0.71 20.57
N HIS A 29 -1.97 0.22 20.00
CA HIS A 29 -2.03 -0.79 18.95
C HIS A 29 -1.53 -2.14 19.49
N ARG A 30 -2.42 -3.14 19.40
CA ARG A 30 -2.25 -4.58 19.69
C ARG A 30 -0.76 -4.96 19.79
N PRO A 31 -0.28 -5.60 20.88
CA PRO A 31 1.11 -6.01 21.03
C PRO A 31 1.46 -6.97 19.88
N GLN A 32 1.95 -6.42 18.79
CA GLN A 32 2.40 -7.20 17.66
C GLN A 32 3.70 -7.87 18.09
N PRO A 33 3.93 -9.11 17.67
CA PRO A 33 5.10 -9.86 18.11
C PRO A 33 6.41 -9.14 17.75
N LEU A 34 7.46 -9.35 18.55
CA LEU A 34 8.79 -8.81 18.28
C LEU A 34 9.33 -9.24 16.91
N TYR A 35 8.92 -10.43 16.45
CA TYR A 35 9.24 -10.95 15.12
C TYR A 35 8.35 -10.41 14.00
N PHE A 36 7.53 -9.37 14.22
CA PHE A 36 6.62 -8.81 13.20
C PHE A 36 7.33 -8.43 11.90
N TYR A 37 8.51 -7.81 11.97
CA TYR A 37 9.23 -7.37 10.77
C TYR A 37 9.96 -8.48 10.04
N LEU A 38 10.29 -9.60 10.70
CA LEU A 38 11.05 -10.69 10.09
C LEU A 38 10.36 -11.29 8.84
N PRO A 39 9.08 -11.73 8.89
CA PRO A 39 8.41 -12.23 7.70
C PRO A 39 8.20 -11.12 6.65
N HIS A 40 8.06 -9.85 7.08
CA HIS A 40 7.93 -8.73 6.16
C HIS A 40 9.23 -8.41 5.42
N VAL A 41 10.40 -8.46 6.07
CA VAL A 41 11.71 -8.35 5.40
C VAL A 41 11.85 -9.50 4.42
N LEU A 42 11.64 -10.73 4.88
CA LEU A 42 11.86 -11.91 4.05
C LEU A 42 10.96 -11.93 2.82
N HIS A 43 9.69 -11.55 2.98
CA HIS A 43 8.75 -11.49 1.87
C HIS A 43 9.01 -10.31 0.93
N LYS A 44 9.25 -9.10 1.44
CA LYS A 44 9.50 -7.91 0.59
C LYS A 44 10.84 -7.94 -0.11
N PHE A 45 11.82 -8.60 0.49
CA PHE A 45 13.14 -8.79 -0.07
C PHE A 45 13.27 -10.13 -0.83
N ALA A 46 12.18 -10.90 -0.96
CA ALA A 46 12.17 -12.05 -1.86
C ALA A 46 12.33 -11.56 -3.31
N PRO A 47 13.10 -12.26 -4.16
CA PRO A 47 13.73 -13.57 -3.93
C PRO A 47 15.12 -13.53 -3.25
N TRP A 48 15.69 -12.34 -3.07
CA TRP A 48 17.06 -12.12 -2.58
C TRP A 48 17.28 -12.61 -1.15
N SER A 49 16.26 -12.52 -0.29
CA SER A 49 16.26 -13.08 1.07
C SER A 49 16.50 -14.60 1.08
N VAL A 50 15.82 -15.33 0.19
CA VAL A 50 15.99 -16.79 0.03
C VAL A 50 17.38 -17.10 -0.50
N LEU A 51 17.85 -16.33 -1.48
CA LEU A 51 19.19 -16.50 -2.02
C LEU A 51 20.26 -16.31 -0.94
N MET A 52 20.16 -15.26 -0.11
CA MET A 52 21.08 -15.04 1.02
C MET A 52 21.08 -16.21 2.00
N ILE A 53 19.93 -16.78 2.33
CA ILE A 53 19.85 -17.92 3.26
C ILE A 53 20.49 -19.17 2.66
N VAL A 54 20.19 -19.48 1.39
CA VAL A 54 20.78 -20.62 0.68
C VAL A 54 22.30 -20.47 0.59
N LEU A 55 22.77 -19.25 0.26
CA LEU A 55 24.18 -18.91 0.27
C LEU A 55 24.76 -19.08 1.69
N ALA A 56 24.16 -18.54 2.74
CA ALA A 56 24.68 -18.71 4.10
C ALA A 56 24.80 -20.19 4.50
N ILE A 57 23.77 -21.00 4.24
CA ILE A 57 23.76 -22.44 4.55
C ILE A 57 24.84 -23.19 3.76
N ALA A 58 24.98 -22.90 2.46
CA ALA A 58 26.01 -23.54 1.65
C ALA A 58 27.43 -23.15 2.10
N ASP A 59 27.62 -21.98 2.75
CA ASP A 59 28.92 -21.53 3.24
C ASP A 59 29.26 -22.29 4.52
N LEU A 60 28.29 -22.35 5.45
CA LEU A 60 28.37 -23.17 6.66
C LEU A 60 28.61 -24.66 6.36
N ARG A 61 27.99 -25.22 5.31
CA ARG A 61 28.22 -26.63 4.93
C ARG A 61 29.59 -26.86 4.30
N SER A 62 30.14 -25.87 3.61
CA SER A 62 31.47 -25.98 2.97
C SER A 62 32.59 -25.81 3.99
N ARG A 63 32.37 -24.98 5.01
CA ARG A 63 33.22 -24.86 6.20
C ARG A 63 32.88 -26.01 7.15
N LYS A 64 33.55 -27.17 7.03
CA LYS A 64 33.44 -28.27 8.02
C LYS A 64 33.47 -27.65 9.43
N CYS A 65 32.38 -27.81 10.18
CA CYS A 65 32.04 -27.04 11.38
C CYS A 65 33.26 -26.57 12.22
N PRO A 66 33.56 -25.27 12.31
CA PRO A 66 34.42 -24.79 13.37
C PRO A 66 33.59 -24.73 14.64
N ALA A 67 34.10 -25.36 15.69
CA ALA A 67 33.49 -25.36 17.02
C ALA A 67 33.24 -23.91 17.49
N GLY A 68 31.97 -23.55 17.66
CA GLY A 68 31.54 -22.31 18.32
C GLY A 68 31.22 -21.14 17.38
N ALA A 69 30.02 -20.57 17.56
CA ALA A 69 29.53 -19.38 16.85
C ALA A 69 30.48 -18.17 16.93
N GLY A 70 31.34 -18.10 17.95
CA GLY A 70 32.34 -17.04 18.12
C GLY A 70 33.48 -17.05 17.08
N SER A 71 33.79 -18.19 16.45
CA SER A 71 34.83 -18.27 15.40
C SER A 71 34.36 -17.68 14.07
N VAL A 72 33.07 -17.78 13.77
CA VAL A 72 32.44 -17.27 12.53
C VAL A 72 32.48 -15.75 12.48
N PHE A 73 32.27 -15.07 13.62
CA PHE A 73 32.36 -13.62 13.70
C PHE A 73 33.80 -13.10 13.65
N ARG A 74 34.78 -13.91 14.09
CA ARG A 74 36.20 -13.51 14.12
C ARG A 74 36.88 -13.58 12.76
N GLU A 75 36.39 -14.43 11.86
CA GLU A 75 36.85 -14.53 10.47
C GLU A 75 36.10 -13.58 9.50
N MET A 76 35.03 -12.91 9.96
CA MET A 76 34.29 -11.97 9.13
C MET A 76 35.07 -10.67 8.94
N SER A 77 35.11 -10.20 7.68
CA SER A 77 35.64 -8.87 7.37
C SER A 77 34.90 -7.80 8.19
N PRO A 78 35.62 -6.80 8.77
CA PRO A 78 35.00 -5.71 9.53
C PRO A 78 33.87 -4.99 8.78
N ALA A 79 33.97 -4.88 7.45
CA ALA A 79 32.94 -4.29 6.60
C ALA A 79 31.65 -5.14 6.58
N THR A 80 31.78 -6.45 6.45
CA THR A 80 30.63 -7.39 6.50
C THR A 80 30.00 -7.39 7.89
N PHE A 81 30.81 -7.35 8.95
CA PHE A 81 30.32 -7.26 10.33
C PHE A 81 29.55 -5.96 10.57
N TRP A 82 30.08 -4.82 10.10
CA TRP A 82 29.40 -3.53 10.18
C TRP A 82 28.03 -3.56 9.47
N LEU A 83 27.97 -4.09 8.25
CA LEU A 83 26.72 -4.20 7.51
C LEU A 83 25.72 -5.15 8.18
N LEU A 84 26.21 -6.23 8.82
CA LEU A 84 25.40 -7.15 9.60
C LEU A 84 24.84 -6.46 10.85
N CYS A 85 25.68 -5.73 11.59
CA CYS A 85 25.25 -4.92 12.73
C CYS A 85 24.26 -3.82 12.32
N TRP A 86 24.45 -3.18 11.17
CA TRP A 86 23.52 -2.18 10.67
C TRP A 86 22.18 -2.81 10.29
N SER A 87 22.18 -3.90 9.53
CA SER A 87 20.93 -4.56 9.12
C SER A 87 20.16 -5.13 10.31
N LEU A 88 20.85 -5.84 11.22
CA LEU A 88 20.23 -6.43 12.41
C LEU A 88 19.87 -5.35 13.44
N GLY A 89 20.74 -4.38 13.67
CA GLY A 89 20.51 -3.26 14.58
C GLY A 89 19.36 -2.37 14.10
N GLY A 90 19.28 -2.10 12.80
CA GLY A 90 18.15 -1.41 12.19
C GLY A 90 16.84 -2.18 12.34
N LEU A 91 16.87 -3.51 12.16
CA LEU A 91 15.69 -4.36 12.36
C LEU A 91 15.25 -4.38 13.83
N VAL A 92 16.18 -4.50 14.77
CA VAL A 92 15.91 -4.48 16.21
C VAL A 92 15.39 -3.12 16.65
N ALA A 93 16.05 -2.03 16.23
CA ALA A 93 15.61 -0.68 16.50
C ALA A 93 14.18 -0.45 16.01
N MET A 94 13.85 -0.85 14.78
CA MET A 94 12.50 -0.73 14.24
C MET A 94 11.49 -1.65 14.92
N SER A 95 11.93 -2.81 15.42
CA SER A 95 11.09 -3.76 16.17
C SER A 95 10.72 -3.27 17.57
N LEU A 96 11.57 -2.43 18.18
CA LEU A 96 11.34 -1.78 19.46
C LEU A 96 10.37 -0.59 19.36
N ILE A 97 10.14 -0.04 18.15
CA ILE A 97 9.21 1.07 17.97
C ILE A 97 7.76 0.55 17.98
N PRO A 98 6.89 1.04 18.89
CA PRO A 98 5.53 0.53 19.04
C PRO A 98 4.62 0.84 17.83
N SER A 99 4.85 1.97 17.15
CA SER A 99 4.15 2.29 15.91
C SER A 99 4.71 1.47 14.73
N LYS A 100 4.22 0.24 14.58
CA LYS A 100 4.66 -0.66 13.50
C LYS A 100 4.05 -0.25 12.17
N ARG A 101 4.87 0.34 11.30
CA ARG A 101 4.52 0.62 9.91
C ARG A 101 5.45 -0.19 9.02
N VAL A 102 4.86 -0.86 8.04
CA VAL A 102 5.58 -1.77 7.12
C VAL A 102 6.68 -1.04 6.33
N ASP A 103 6.54 0.26 6.14
CA ASP A 103 7.50 1.10 5.40
C ASP A 103 8.77 1.44 6.21
N ARG A 104 8.76 1.25 7.54
CA ARG A 104 9.95 1.55 8.38
C ARG A 104 11.10 0.58 8.16
N ILE A 105 10.88 -0.44 7.35
CA ILE A 105 11.85 -1.48 6.99
C ILE A 105 12.84 -1.02 5.92
N PHE A 106 12.54 0.04 5.17
CA PHE A 106 13.33 0.50 4.03
C PHE A 106 14.80 0.80 4.35
N PRO A 107 15.17 1.39 5.51
CA PRO A 107 16.58 1.64 5.84
C PRO A 107 17.43 0.37 5.98
N VAL A 108 16.80 -0.79 6.18
CA VAL A 108 17.50 -2.09 6.31
C VAL A 108 17.80 -2.70 4.93
N VAL A 109 17.13 -2.26 3.86
CA VAL A 109 17.27 -2.85 2.52
C VAL A 109 18.67 -2.57 1.90
N PRO A 110 19.20 -1.34 1.87
CA PRO A 110 20.52 -1.08 1.30
C PRO A 110 21.67 -1.92 1.92
N PRO A 111 21.82 -2.03 3.26
CA PRO A 111 22.88 -2.86 3.82
C PRO A 111 22.69 -4.35 3.52
N LEU A 112 21.46 -4.86 3.39
CA LEU A 112 21.21 -6.24 2.97
C LEU A 112 21.66 -6.49 1.51
N CYS A 113 21.44 -5.54 0.60
CA CYS A 113 21.95 -5.63 -0.77
C CYS A 113 23.47 -5.71 -0.81
N LEU A 114 24.16 -4.88 -0.01
CA LEU A 114 25.62 -4.89 0.09
C LEU A 114 26.14 -6.18 0.72
N LEU A 115 25.46 -6.71 1.73
CA LEU A 115 25.78 -8.02 2.32
C LEU A 115 25.67 -9.15 1.31
N LEU A 116 24.60 -9.18 0.51
CA LEU A 116 24.43 -10.18 -0.53
C LEU A 116 25.57 -10.08 -1.56
N ALA A 117 25.92 -8.87 -2.01
CA ALA A 117 27.04 -8.65 -2.92
C ALA A 117 28.37 -9.15 -2.31
N ALA A 118 28.62 -8.84 -1.03
CA ALA A 118 29.81 -9.30 -0.32
C ALA A 118 29.85 -10.84 -0.17
N GLN A 119 28.70 -11.50 0.05
CA GLN A 119 28.62 -12.96 0.12
C GLN A 119 28.91 -13.64 -1.23
N ILE A 120 28.49 -13.03 -2.33
CA ILE A 120 28.77 -13.54 -3.69
C ILE A 120 30.27 -13.38 -3.99
N SER A 121 30.83 -12.18 -3.81
CA SER A 121 32.24 -11.91 -4.08
C SER A 121 33.20 -12.70 -3.16
N GLY A 122 32.86 -12.83 -1.87
CA GLY A 122 33.66 -13.56 -0.89
C GLY A 122 33.73 -15.06 -1.18
N ARG A 123 32.68 -15.64 -1.76
CA ARG A 123 32.69 -17.03 -2.24
C ARG A 123 33.60 -17.25 -3.42
N ASP A 124 33.54 -16.35 -4.40
CA ASP A 124 34.39 -16.46 -5.58
C ASP A 124 35.88 -16.39 -5.20
N ALA A 125 36.21 -15.54 -4.21
CA ALA A 125 37.55 -15.46 -3.64
C ALA A 125 37.95 -16.71 -2.83
N ALA A 126 37.07 -17.21 -1.95
CA ALA A 126 37.36 -18.36 -1.08
C ALA A 126 37.50 -19.68 -1.86
N LEU A 127 36.83 -19.80 -3.02
CA LEU A 127 36.82 -21.04 -3.80
C LEU A 127 37.99 -21.21 -4.77
N ARG A 128 38.89 -20.22 -4.97
CA ARG A 128 40.03 -20.23 -5.93
C ARG A 128 39.82 -21.22 -7.10
N ARG A 129 38.69 -21.08 -7.80
CA ARG A 129 38.26 -22.04 -8.82
C ARG A 129 38.71 -21.53 -10.19
N PRO A 130 39.18 -22.43 -11.09
CA PRO A 130 39.50 -22.04 -12.46
C PRO A 130 38.26 -21.42 -13.13
N VAL A 131 38.52 -20.44 -14.02
CA VAL A 131 37.59 -19.49 -14.66
C VAL A 131 36.26 -20.10 -15.18
N GLY A 132 36.18 -21.42 -15.39
CA GLY A 132 34.96 -22.13 -15.80
C GLY A 132 33.95 -22.46 -14.69
N ALA A 133 34.34 -22.55 -13.41
CA ALA A 133 33.47 -23.03 -12.33
C ALA A 133 32.81 -21.91 -11.47
N ALA A 134 33.16 -20.64 -11.74
CA ALA A 134 32.51 -19.45 -11.17
C ALA A 134 31.07 -19.22 -11.69
N ARG A 135 30.61 -20.00 -12.68
CA ARG A 135 29.27 -19.88 -13.26
C ARG A 135 28.13 -20.22 -12.31
N ARG A 136 28.35 -21.08 -11.30
CA ARG A 136 27.25 -21.59 -10.44
C ARG A 136 26.59 -20.52 -9.56
N PRO A 137 27.30 -19.69 -8.77
CA PRO A 137 26.64 -18.63 -7.98
C PRO A 137 25.98 -17.58 -8.87
N TYR A 138 26.61 -17.21 -9.98
CA TYR A 138 26.04 -16.29 -10.97
C TYR A 138 24.76 -16.84 -11.61
N LEU A 139 24.71 -18.13 -11.91
CA LEU A 139 23.51 -18.79 -12.44
C LEU A 139 22.33 -18.67 -11.47
N TRP A 140 22.55 -18.85 -10.16
CA TRP A 140 21.49 -18.68 -9.15
C TRP A 140 20.99 -17.24 -9.06
N VAL A 141 21.89 -16.25 -9.18
CA VAL A 141 21.52 -14.83 -9.26
C VAL A 141 20.67 -14.56 -10.50
N VAL A 142 21.09 -15.08 -11.67
CA VAL A 142 20.34 -14.93 -12.93
C VAL A 142 18.97 -15.61 -12.85
N ILE A 143 18.89 -16.82 -12.30
CA ILE A 143 17.63 -17.53 -12.09
C ILE A 143 16.72 -16.72 -11.15
N ALA A 144 17.25 -16.24 -10.01
CA ALA A 144 16.49 -15.42 -9.08
C ALA A 144 15.97 -14.13 -9.74
N LEU A 145 16.79 -13.50 -10.58
CA LEU A 145 16.42 -12.30 -11.33
C LEU A 145 15.31 -12.59 -12.35
N LEU A 146 15.42 -13.67 -13.14
CA LEU A 146 14.39 -14.09 -14.08
C LEU A 146 13.06 -14.42 -13.38
N VAL A 147 13.12 -15.14 -12.26
CA VAL A 147 11.95 -15.44 -11.43
C VAL A 147 11.32 -14.15 -10.89
N SER A 148 12.13 -13.20 -10.43
CA SER A 148 11.64 -11.89 -9.98
C SER A 148 10.91 -11.16 -11.10
N ILE A 149 11.50 -11.10 -12.30
CA ILE A 149 10.88 -10.44 -13.46
C ILE A 149 9.56 -11.11 -13.81
N LEU A 150 9.52 -12.44 -13.88
CA LEU A 150 8.31 -13.21 -14.19
C LEU A 150 7.21 -12.98 -13.13
N PHE A 151 7.58 -12.98 -11.85
CA PHE A 151 6.63 -12.78 -10.76
C PHE A 151 6.09 -11.35 -10.72
N THR A 152 6.95 -10.33 -10.86
CA THR A 152 6.53 -8.93 -10.88
C THR A 152 5.66 -8.62 -12.10
N SER A 153 6.04 -9.10 -13.28
CA SER A 153 5.23 -8.95 -14.49
C SER A 153 3.90 -9.70 -14.38
N GLY A 154 3.89 -10.94 -13.91
CA GLY A 154 2.67 -11.72 -13.68
C GLY A 154 1.73 -11.06 -12.66
N TYR A 155 2.27 -10.56 -11.55
CA TYR A 155 1.49 -9.86 -10.53
C TYR A 155 0.90 -8.55 -11.04
N THR A 156 1.67 -7.74 -11.77
CA THR A 156 1.18 -6.49 -12.34
C THR A 156 0.12 -6.73 -13.41
N ILE A 157 0.34 -7.68 -14.32
CA ILE A 157 -0.65 -8.10 -15.32
C ILE A 157 -1.92 -8.61 -14.62
N SER A 158 -1.79 -9.49 -13.63
CA SER A 158 -2.94 -9.99 -12.85
C SER A 158 -3.70 -8.88 -12.15
N LYS A 159 -3.00 -7.91 -11.54
CA LYS A 159 -3.61 -6.72 -10.93
C LYS A 159 -4.34 -5.85 -11.94
N VAL A 160 -3.79 -5.70 -13.15
CA VAL A 160 -4.44 -4.94 -14.23
C VAL A 160 -5.68 -5.68 -14.72
N PHE A 161 -5.60 -6.99 -14.94
CA PHE A 161 -6.75 -7.81 -15.34
C PHE A 161 -7.83 -7.88 -14.26
N ALA A 162 -7.44 -8.06 -13.00
CA ALA A 162 -8.36 -7.99 -11.86
C ALA A 162 -8.96 -6.60 -11.72
N GLY A 163 -8.16 -5.54 -11.88
CA GLY A 163 -8.64 -4.16 -11.85
C GLY A 163 -9.63 -3.84 -12.97
N TYR A 164 -9.42 -4.41 -14.16
CA TYR A 164 -10.34 -4.33 -15.29
C TYR A 164 -11.63 -5.15 -15.04
N ARG A 165 -11.52 -6.28 -14.34
CA ARG A 165 -12.65 -7.16 -14.00
C ARG A 165 -13.46 -6.66 -12.79
N ASP A 166 -12.84 -5.93 -11.86
CA ASP A 166 -13.44 -5.40 -10.63
C ASP A 166 -14.12 -4.02 -10.80
N HIS A 167 -14.35 -3.56 -12.04
CA HIS A 167 -15.14 -2.35 -12.35
C HIS A 167 -14.69 -1.10 -11.56
N ARG A 168 -13.37 -0.89 -11.41
CA ARG A 168 -12.83 0.31 -10.73
C ARG A 168 -13.22 1.63 -11.42
N ASP A 169 -13.64 1.54 -12.68
CA ASP A 169 -14.15 2.64 -13.48
C ASP A 169 -15.66 2.89 -13.28
N ALA A 170 -16.39 2.05 -12.55
CA ALA A 170 -17.84 2.18 -12.38
C ALA A 170 -18.25 3.55 -11.84
N LEU A 171 -17.48 4.11 -10.88
CA LEU A 171 -17.74 5.44 -10.34
C LEU A 171 -17.45 6.56 -11.35
N ALA A 172 -16.40 6.37 -12.16
CA ALA A 172 -16.00 7.32 -13.20
C ALA A 172 -16.97 7.32 -14.39
N VAL A 173 -17.47 6.14 -14.80
CA VAL A 173 -18.49 5.98 -15.83
C VAL A 173 -19.81 6.55 -15.34
N PHE A 174 -20.26 6.17 -14.14
CA PHE A 174 -21.48 6.72 -13.55
C PHE A 174 -21.43 8.25 -13.43
N GLY A 175 -20.33 8.81 -12.91
CA GLY A 175 -20.19 10.27 -12.78
C GLY A 175 -20.09 10.99 -14.13
N ARG A 176 -19.62 10.33 -15.19
CA ARG A 176 -19.65 10.87 -16.56
C ARG A 176 -21.07 10.88 -17.11
N ASP A 177 -21.81 9.78 -16.93
CA ASP A 177 -23.17 9.66 -17.45
C ASP A 177 -24.14 10.61 -16.75
N VAL A 178 -24.03 10.77 -15.41
CA VAL A 178 -24.83 11.74 -14.65
C VAL A 178 -24.58 13.16 -15.14
N ARG A 179 -23.32 13.55 -15.35
CA ARG A 179 -22.97 14.88 -15.88
C ARG A 179 -23.53 15.09 -17.27
N HIS A 180 -23.40 14.08 -18.13
CA HIS A 180 -23.90 14.15 -19.50
C HIS A 180 -25.43 14.36 -19.53
N GLN A 181 -26.17 13.61 -18.70
CA GLN A 181 -27.62 13.79 -18.59
C GLN A 181 -27.99 15.14 -17.97
N ALA A 182 -27.28 15.58 -16.94
CA ALA A 182 -27.51 16.88 -16.32
C ALA A 182 -27.25 18.05 -17.29
N GLU A 183 -26.21 17.95 -18.13
CA GLU A 183 -25.92 18.93 -19.17
C GLU A 183 -27.00 18.91 -20.27
N MET A 184 -27.45 17.73 -20.70
CA MET A 184 -28.49 17.57 -21.74
C MET A 184 -29.86 18.10 -21.31
N HIS A 185 -30.23 17.88 -20.05
CA HIS A 185 -31.54 18.27 -19.52
C HIS A 185 -31.50 19.54 -18.68
N HIS A 186 -30.34 20.21 -18.60
CA HIS A 186 -30.10 21.39 -17.76
C HIS A 186 -30.51 21.19 -16.29
N TRP A 187 -30.30 19.99 -15.75
CA TRP A 187 -30.70 19.67 -14.38
C TRP A 187 -29.77 20.30 -13.34
N ARG A 188 -30.37 20.90 -12.31
CA ARG A 188 -29.67 21.23 -11.07
C ARG A 188 -29.62 19.97 -10.21
N TYR A 189 -28.43 19.38 -10.12
CA TYR A 189 -28.23 18.15 -9.36
C TYR A 189 -27.31 18.33 -8.16
N GLU A 190 -27.59 17.60 -7.08
CA GLU A 190 -26.76 17.53 -5.87
C GLU A 190 -26.51 16.09 -5.42
N VAL A 191 -25.55 15.92 -4.51
CA VAL A 191 -25.09 14.59 -4.04
C VAL A 191 -25.33 14.44 -2.55
N VAL A 192 -26.19 13.49 -2.16
CA VAL A 192 -26.45 13.17 -0.75
C VAL A 192 -25.36 12.26 -0.24
N SER A 193 -24.81 12.60 0.94
CA SER A 193 -23.82 11.84 1.74
C SER A 193 -23.58 10.40 1.26
N ALA A 194 -22.45 10.21 0.58
CA ALA A 194 -21.98 8.92 0.07
C ALA A 194 -20.95 8.30 1.02
N LYS A 195 -20.73 6.98 0.89
CA LYS A 195 -19.62 6.30 1.56
C LYS A 195 -18.27 6.64 0.89
N ASP A 196 -18.30 6.89 -0.42
CA ASP A 196 -17.12 7.18 -1.23
C ASP A 196 -17.02 8.68 -1.54
N GLU A 197 -16.11 9.38 -0.86
CA GLU A 197 -15.84 10.82 -1.11
C GLU A 197 -15.35 11.09 -2.53
N ALA A 198 -14.71 10.09 -3.16
CA ALA A 198 -14.26 10.15 -4.55
C ALA A 198 -15.40 10.44 -5.55
N LEU A 199 -16.66 10.19 -5.18
CA LEU A 199 -17.82 10.49 -6.03
C LEU A 199 -17.95 11.99 -6.32
N LEU A 200 -17.60 12.85 -5.35
CA LEU A 200 -17.63 14.31 -5.51
C LEU A 200 -16.69 14.77 -6.63
N LEU A 201 -15.52 14.14 -6.76
CA LEU A 201 -14.55 14.43 -7.81
C LEU A 201 -15.12 14.16 -9.20
N TYR A 202 -15.78 13.00 -9.38
CA TYR A 202 -16.34 12.60 -10.67
C TYR A 202 -17.59 13.40 -11.05
N LEU A 203 -18.35 13.88 -10.06
CA LEU A 203 -19.53 14.72 -10.24
C LEU A 203 -19.23 16.22 -10.24
N ARG A 204 -17.96 16.62 -10.04
CA ARG A 204 -17.49 18.01 -9.94
C ARG A 204 -18.24 18.82 -8.88
N LYS A 205 -18.46 18.21 -7.71
CA LYS A 205 -19.06 18.86 -6.54
C LYS A 205 -18.00 19.04 -5.45
N THR A 206 -18.18 20.06 -4.63
CA THR A 206 -17.22 20.42 -3.57
C THR A 206 -17.61 19.84 -2.21
N TYR A 207 -18.87 19.48 -2.01
CA TYR A 207 -19.38 18.94 -0.76
C TYR A 207 -20.59 18.01 -0.98
N PHE A 208 -20.92 17.23 0.04
CA PHE A 208 -22.18 16.51 0.13
C PHE A 208 -23.24 17.37 0.80
N ILE A 209 -24.47 17.34 0.28
CA ILE A 209 -25.61 17.95 0.95
C ILE A 209 -26.18 16.97 2.00
N GLU A 210 -26.63 17.50 3.13
CA GLU A 210 -27.34 16.71 4.14
C GLU A 210 -28.71 16.27 3.62
N ARG A 211 -29.23 15.16 4.16
CA ARG A 211 -30.49 14.56 3.70
C ARG A 211 -31.65 15.54 3.79
N ASP A 212 -31.80 16.20 4.93
CA ASP A 212 -32.95 17.06 5.20
C ASP A 212 -32.93 18.30 4.29
N GLN A 213 -31.73 18.86 4.08
CA GLN A 213 -31.53 19.96 3.14
C GLN A 213 -31.81 19.52 1.69
N ALA A 214 -31.37 18.32 1.28
CA ALA A 214 -31.64 17.80 -0.06
C ALA A 214 -33.14 17.61 -0.33
N VAL A 215 -33.89 17.12 0.66
CA VAL A 215 -35.35 16.95 0.57
C VAL A 215 -36.05 18.32 0.50
N ALA A 216 -35.61 19.29 1.30
CA ALA A 216 -36.17 20.65 1.29
C ALA A 216 -35.94 21.34 -0.07
N GLU A 217 -34.73 21.28 -0.61
CA GLU A 217 -34.38 21.88 -1.90
C GLU A 217 -35.09 21.17 -3.07
N TRP A 218 -35.26 19.85 -3.00
CA TRP A 218 -36.05 19.10 -3.98
C TRP A 218 -37.51 19.51 -3.96
N ASN A 219 -38.16 19.43 -2.80
CA ASN A 219 -39.58 19.74 -2.66
C ASN A 219 -39.87 21.23 -2.89
N GLY A 220 -38.88 22.11 -2.66
CA GLY A 220 -38.91 23.52 -3.02
C GLY A 220 -38.72 23.80 -4.52
N GLY A 221 -38.39 22.79 -5.32
CA GLY A 221 -38.20 22.92 -6.77
C GLY A 221 -36.87 23.56 -7.17
N ASN A 222 -35.88 23.53 -6.28
CA ASN A 222 -34.52 24.02 -6.53
C ASN A 222 -33.59 22.94 -7.09
N LEU A 223 -33.98 21.66 -6.98
CA LEU A 223 -33.26 20.52 -7.51
C LEU A 223 -34.13 19.73 -8.49
N ASP A 224 -33.51 19.31 -9.59
CA ASP A 224 -34.14 18.54 -10.66
C ASP A 224 -33.60 17.09 -10.69
N ALA A 225 -32.43 16.85 -10.08
CA ALA A 225 -31.79 15.55 -9.97
C ALA A 225 -31.02 15.39 -8.64
N LEU A 226 -30.91 14.15 -8.14
CA LEU A 226 -30.26 13.84 -6.88
C LEU A 226 -29.49 12.52 -6.99
N VAL A 227 -28.21 12.54 -6.64
CA VAL A 227 -27.39 11.33 -6.56
C VAL A 227 -27.34 10.84 -5.12
N ALA A 228 -27.71 9.57 -4.91
CA ALA A 228 -27.69 8.95 -3.59
C ALA A 228 -27.16 7.52 -3.65
N SER A 229 -26.70 7.00 -2.52
CA SER A 229 -26.38 5.57 -2.43
C SER A 229 -27.66 4.74 -2.50
N ARG A 230 -27.62 3.56 -3.15
CA ARG A 230 -28.78 2.68 -3.32
C ARG A 230 -29.43 2.30 -1.97
N ALA A 231 -28.62 2.16 -0.93
CA ALA A 231 -29.10 1.89 0.43
C ALA A 231 -29.90 3.06 1.04
N LYS A 232 -29.51 4.31 0.73
CA LYS A 232 -30.20 5.53 1.21
C LYS A 232 -31.33 5.98 0.28
N ALA A 233 -31.30 5.55 -0.99
CA ALA A 233 -32.25 5.95 -2.01
C ALA A 233 -33.69 5.54 -1.67
N SER A 234 -33.91 4.34 -1.11
CA SER A 234 -35.26 3.89 -0.72
C SER A 234 -35.89 4.76 0.37
N ALA A 235 -35.08 5.27 1.30
CA ALA A 235 -35.53 6.19 2.34
C ALA A 235 -35.82 7.59 1.78
N LEU A 236 -34.95 8.09 0.90
CA LEU A 236 -35.13 9.38 0.21
C LEU A 236 -36.38 9.37 -0.68
N MET A 237 -36.62 8.31 -1.44
CA MET A 237 -37.78 8.22 -2.35
C MET A 237 -39.14 8.33 -1.64
N ARG A 238 -39.23 8.03 -0.34
CA ARG A 238 -40.48 8.21 0.42
C ARG A 238 -40.77 9.67 0.77
N GLU A 239 -39.75 10.52 0.75
CA GLU A 239 -39.82 11.92 1.19
C GLU A 239 -39.79 12.93 0.03
N LEU A 240 -39.34 12.49 -1.15
CA LEU A 240 -39.27 13.31 -2.37
C LEU A 240 -40.61 13.25 -3.13
N ARG A 241 -41.20 14.41 -3.44
CA ARG A 241 -42.39 14.51 -4.31
C ARG A 241 -42.01 14.35 -5.78
N ASP A 242 -42.82 13.60 -6.53
CA ASP A 242 -42.66 13.36 -7.96
C ASP A 242 -41.28 12.80 -8.35
N ALA A 243 -40.72 11.91 -7.53
CA ALA A 243 -39.41 11.33 -7.77
C ALA A 243 -39.48 10.01 -8.55
N ALA A 244 -38.75 9.94 -9.66
CA ALA A 244 -38.51 8.74 -10.43
C ALA A 244 -37.03 8.31 -10.33
N LEU A 245 -36.79 7.00 -10.26
CA LEU A 245 -35.43 6.48 -10.46
C LEU A 245 -35.13 6.51 -11.95
N SER A 246 -34.22 7.39 -12.38
CA SER A 246 -33.68 7.32 -13.73
C SER A 246 -32.85 6.04 -13.84
N GLN A 247 -33.40 5.05 -14.57
CA GLN A 247 -32.59 3.93 -15.05
C GLN A 247 -31.67 4.50 -16.12
N LEU A 248 -30.51 5.03 -15.70
CA LEU A 248 -29.38 5.25 -16.60
C LEU A 248 -29.23 3.99 -17.46
N LYS A 249 -29.42 4.14 -18.77
CA LYS A 249 -29.27 3.11 -19.82
C LYS A 249 -27.84 2.59 -19.82
N SER A 250 -27.52 1.78 -18.83
CA SER A 250 -26.42 0.85 -18.91
C SER A 250 -27.06 -0.49 -19.26
N ASN A 251 -26.51 -1.14 -20.26
CA ASN A 251 -26.90 -2.47 -20.68
C ASN A 251 -27.31 -3.37 -19.51
N GLN A 252 -28.46 -4.00 -19.72
CA GLN A 252 -29.13 -5.04 -18.97
C GLN A 252 -28.29 -6.34 -18.94
N ARG A 253 -27.00 -6.24 -18.62
CA ARG A 253 -26.11 -7.38 -18.43
C ARG A 253 -25.34 -7.22 -17.13
N ARG A 254 -25.67 -8.13 -16.21
CA ARG A 254 -25.04 -8.39 -14.90
C ARG A 254 -25.52 -7.49 -13.79
N GLU A 255 -26.73 -7.83 -13.35
CA GLU A 255 -27.07 -7.83 -11.94
C GLU A 255 -25.94 -8.48 -11.11
N GLU A 256 -25.88 -8.03 -9.85
CA GLU A 256 -25.03 -8.52 -8.77
C GLU A 256 -23.62 -7.89 -8.70
N GLN A 257 -23.49 -6.94 -7.76
CA GLN A 257 -22.28 -6.53 -7.02
C GLN A 257 -21.63 -5.16 -7.31
N GLY A 258 -22.05 -4.36 -8.30
CA GLY A 258 -21.28 -3.15 -8.68
C GLY A 258 -21.85 -1.76 -8.38
N ARG A 259 -23.16 -1.57 -8.15
CA ARG A 259 -23.77 -0.23 -8.16
C ARG A 259 -24.26 0.22 -6.79
N ALA A 260 -23.35 0.81 -6.04
CA ALA A 260 -23.65 1.43 -4.77
C ALA A 260 -24.45 2.75 -4.90
N TYR A 261 -24.61 3.31 -6.10
CA TYR A 261 -25.18 4.64 -6.34
C TYR A 261 -26.28 4.63 -7.41
N VAL A 262 -27.25 5.53 -7.24
CA VAL A 262 -28.39 5.72 -8.14
C VAL A 262 -28.63 7.22 -8.37
N LEU A 263 -29.19 7.55 -9.54
CA LEU A 263 -29.65 8.88 -9.90
C LEU A 263 -31.18 8.93 -9.77
N ILE A 264 -31.67 9.87 -8.97
CA ILE A 264 -33.09 10.17 -8.80
C ILE A 264 -33.37 11.45 -9.59
N THR A 265 -34.43 11.45 -10.38
CA THR A 265 -34.85 12.59 -11.22
C THR A 265 -36.32 12.90 -10.95
N ARG A 266 -36.71 14.14 -11.19
CA ARG A 266 -38.12 14.54 -11.19
C ARG A 266 -38.80 14.12 -12.51
#